data_AF-A0A3D3LGG4-F1
#
_entry.id   AF-A0A3D3LGG4-F1
#
_cell.length_a   1.000
_cell.length_b   1.000
_cell.length_c   1.000
_cell.angle_alpha   90.00
_cell.angle_beta   90.00
_cell.angle_gamma   90.00
#
_symmetry.space_group_name_H-M   'P 1'
#
loop_
_entity.id
_entity.type
_entity.pdbx_description
1 polymer ?
#
loop_
_entity_poly.entity_id
_entity_poly.type
_entity_poly.pdbx_seq_one_letter_code
_entity_poly.pdbx_strand_id
1 'polypeptide(L)'
;MLLGGPLPAQSDTPRSLFVEGYAKQVSYAPGDELTLHVSTSAPEFTVEIIRLGAERKPVWSRERIKGQEHAVPEDASSHGCRWPVALTLKIPADWQSGYYHVALRVRDGGGKFVQRNTRTAEGSCYFILRSAEPGQRTKILLQLASNTYNAYNNWGGFSVYAYNSRGNNQGSRVSFERPPASQFSRWELPFVQWAESAGHTLEFAANADLEFHPGMLQSYKLVLSVGHDEYWSTPMRDHLEDFIGKGGNVCFFSGNTCCWQVRAEDDGRAFTCWKQNYFQDPVFKTRDHRTLSTLWSHHLLKRPETQLTGVGFLWGGYHRSHGQFMDGKAAFTVHRPEHWIFEGTGLKRGDEFGGKDSIVGYECDGCELEWRDGLPFPTHRDGSPATFEVLGTCEARWHPDDAEWYEKWEQGRTGAACMGVHERGGIVFTAGTTDWAHGLSGGDATVTRITRNLLDRLSK
;
A
#
# COMPACT_ATOMS: atom_id res chain seq x y z
N MET A 1 46.86 -40.35 -33.02
CA MET A 1 46.78 -39.57 -31.76
C MET A 1 46.85 -38.09 -32.11
N LEU A 2 45.71 -37.41 -32.20
CA LEU A 2 45.64 -35.95 -32.25
C LEU A 2 45.37 -35.47 -30.82
N LEU A 3 46.39 -34.87 -30.21
CA LEU A 3 46.31 -34.28 -28.87
C LEU A 3 45.46 -33.00 -28.97
N GLY A 4 44.28 -33.02 -28.34
CA GLY A 4 43.44 -31.83 -28.20
C GLY A 4 44.17 -30.78 -27.37
N GLY A 5 44.47 -29.64 -27.99
CA GLY A 5 44.98 -28.47 -27.27
C GLY A 5 43.94 -27.94 -26.27
N PRO A 6 44.38 -27.28 -25.18
CA PRO A 6 43.47 -26.71 -24.20
C PRO A 6 42.57 -25.68 -24.87
N LEU A 7 41.27 -25.76 -24.59
CA LEU A 7 40.28 -24.75 -24.97
C LEU A 7 40.77 -23.37 -24.47
N PRO A 8 40.60 -22.30 -25.26
CA PRO A 8 40.98 -20.96 -24.81
C PRO A 8 40.24 -20.64 -23.51
N ALA A 9 40.98 -20.16 -22.51
CA ALA A 9 40.41 -19.68 -21.26
C ALA A 9 39.31 -18.65 -21.58
N GLN A 10 38.08 -18.98 -21.20
CA GLN A 10 36.94 -18.09 -21.33
C GLN A 10 37.33 -16.76 -20.68
N SER A 11 37.25 -15.64 -21.40
CA SER A 11 37.62 -14.34 -20.83
C SER A 11 36.84 -14.13 -19.54
N ASP A 12 37.53 -13.90 -18.42
CA ASP A 12 36.95 -13.69 -17.10
C ASP A 12 35.92 -12.56 -17.20
N THR A 13 34.66 -12.95 -17.41
CA THR A 13 33.59 -11.99 -17.60
C THR A 13 33.35 -11.35 -16.23
N PRO A 14 33.34 -10.01 -16.13
CA PRO A 14 33.08 -9.32 -14.87
C PRO A 14 31.84 -9.87 -14.16
N ARG A 15 32.00 -10.51 -12.99
CA ARG A 15 30.86 -11.00 -12.18
C ARG A 15 30.20 -9.83 -11.48
N SER A 16 28.88 -9.72 -11.57
CA SER A 16 28.14 -8.67 -10.87
C SER A 16 28.24 -8.84 -9.35
N LEU A 17 28.41 -7.74 -8.62
CA LEU A 17 28.27 -7.71 -7.16
C LEU A 17 26.82 -7.36 -6.83
N PHE A 18 26.11 -8.22 -6.10
CA PHE A 18 24.72 -7.98 -5.71
C PHE A 18 24.42 -8.54 -4.33
N VAL A 19 23.35 -8.04 -3.72
CA VAL A 19 22.70 -8.64 -2.55
C VAL A 19 21.21 -8.33 -2.61
N GLU A 20 20.39 -9.36 -2.47
CA GLU A 20 18.93 -9.25 -2.45
C GLU A 20 18.38 -10.18 -1.37
N GLY A 21 17.23 -9.85 -0.81
CA GLY A 21 16.61 -10.69 0.21
C GLY A 21 15.18 -10.32 0.51
N TYR A 22 14.55 -11.15 1.34
CA TYR A 22 13.18 -10.98 1.81
C TYR A 22 13.00 -11.58 3.20
N ALA A 23 12.04 -11.06 3.95
CA ALA A 23 11.60 -11.66 5.20
C ALA A 23 10.61 -12.79 4.90
N LYS A 24 10.63 -13.86 5.69
CA LYS A 24 9.73 -15.02 5.52
C LYS A 24 8.24 -14.63 5.62
N GLN A 25 7.92 -13.72 6.53
CA GLN A 25 6.58 -13.14 6.70
C GLN A 25 6.66 -11.62 6.52
N VAL A 26 5.53 -11.01 6.15
CA VAL A 26 5.41 -9.55 6.06
C VAL A 26 5.13 -8.93 7.43
N SER A 27 4.33 -9.60 8.27
CA SER A 27 3.93 -9.14 9.61
C SER A 27 4.43 -10.09 10.68
N TYR A 28 4.90 -9.53 11.80
CA TYR A 28 5.37 -10.26 12.98
C TYR A 28 4.77 -9.63 14.24
N ALA A 29 4.75 -10.39 15.33
CA ALA A 29 4.58 -9.92 16.69
C ALA A 29 5.90 -9.95 17.47
N PRO A 30 6.08 -9.13 18.51
CA PRO A 30 7.24 -9.24 19.38
C PRO A 30 7.38 -10.63 19.99
N GLY A 31 8.59 -11.16 20.03
CA GLY A 31 8.87 -12.54 20.44
C GLY A 31 8.88 -13.56 19.29
N ASP A 32 8.32 -13.23 18.12
CA ASP A 32 8.42 -14.07 16.93
C ASP A 32 9.86 -14.21 16.44
N GLU A 33 10.08 -15.22 15.61
CA GLU A 33 11.35 -15.48 14.97
C GLU A 33 11.40 -14.84 13.57
N LEU A 34 12.06 -13.68 13.46
CA LEU A 34 12.37 -13.05 12.19
C LEU A 34 13.34 -13.92 11.41
N THR A 35 12.92 -14.38 10.24
CA THR A 35 13.73 -15.18 9.33
C THR A 35 13.94 -14.41 8.03
N LEU A 36 15.20 -14.24 7.63
CA LEU A 36 15.60 -13.62 6.38
C LEU A 36 16.18 -14.64 5.42
N HIS A 37 15.77 -14.54 4.16
CA HIS A 37 16.30 -15.28 3.03
C HIS A 37 17.08 -14.30 2.15
N VAL A 38 18.35 -14.61 1.85
CA VAL A 38 19.26 -13.69 1.15
C VAL A 38 20.04 -14.44 0.09
N SER A 39 20.15 -13.86 -1.11
CA SER A 39 21.04 -14.31 -2.18
C SER A 39 22.04 -13.20 -2.49
N THR A 40 23.32 -13.58 -2.61
CA THR A 40 24.38 -12.62 -2.91
C THR A 40 25.56 -13.29 -3.61
N SER A 41 26.21 -12.57 -4.52
CA SER A 41 27.48 -13.02 -5.11
C SER A 41 28.69 -12.84 -4.17
N ALA A 42 28.53 -12.14 -3.05
CA ALA A 42 29.57 -11.93 -2.05
C ALA A 42 29.64 -13.10 -1.04
N PRO A 43 30.84 -13.43 -0.51
CA PRO A 43 30.99 -14.49 0.50
C PRO A 43 30.40 -14.10 1.86
N GLU A 44 30.27 -12.79 2.12
CA GLU A 44 29.74 -12.24 3.37
C GLU A 44 28.92 -10.98 3.08
N PHE A 45 27.90 -10.74 3.90
CA PHE A 45 27.08 -9.53 3.87
C PHE A 45 26.80 -9.01 5.29
N THR A 46 26.32 -7.77 5.36
CA THR A 46 25.90 -7.11 6.59
C THR A 46 24.40 -6.85 6.55
N VAL A 47 23.74 -7.04 7.69
CA VAL A 47 22.33 -6.69 7.90
C VAL A 47 22.25 -5.58 8.95
N GLU A 48 21.46 -4.54 8.67
CA GLU A 48 21.07 -3.51 9.62
C GLU A 48 19.54 -3.37 9.60
N ILE A 49 18.90 -3.47 10.77
CA ILE A 49 17.45 -3.34 10.95
C ILE A 49 17.16 -1.97 11.56
N ILE A 50 16.27 -1.22 10.92
CA ILE A 50 15.99 0.18 11.21
C ILE A 50 14.48 0.36 11.33
N ARG A 51 13.99 0.83 12.48
CA ARG A 51 12.61 1.31 12.58
C ARG A 51 12.53 2.66 11.87
N LEU A 52 11.61 2.79 10.91
CA LEU A 52 11.35 4.05 10.23
C LEU A 52 10.12 4.72 10.84
N GLY A 53 10.31 5.93 11.37
CA GLY A 53 9.24 6.81 11.86
C GLY A 53 9.65 8.27 11.71
N ALA A 54 9.28 9.14 12.68
CA ALA A 54 9.82 10.50 12.76
C ALA A 54 11.36 10.50 12.73
N GLU A 55 11.97 9.51 13.39
CA GLU A 55 13.40 9.25 13.31
C GLU A 55 13.68 7.92 12.60
N ARG A 56 14.84 7.86 11.95
CA ARG A 56 15.42 6.59 11.48
C ARG A 56 16.22 6.01 12.64
N LYS A 57 15.71 4.94 13.26
CA LYS A 57 16.33 4.35 14.45
C LYS A 57 16.88 2.96 14.15
N PRO A 58 18.21 2.79 13.98
CA PRO A 58 18.83 1.47 13.95
C PRO A 58 18.56 0.77 15.29
N VAL A 59 18.03 -0.45 15.23
CA VAL A 59 17.69 -1.24 16.42
C VAL A 59 18.55 -2.49 16.54
N TRP A 60 19.16 -2.94 15.43
CA TRP A 60 19.98 -4.13 15.41
C TRP A 60 20.87 -4.15 14.17
N SER A 61 22.06 -4.74 14.29
CA SER A 61 22.96 -4.96 13.15
C SER A 61 23.79 -6.21 13.36
N ARG A 62 24.16 -6.87 12.26
CA ARG A 62 25.14 -7.97 12.27
C ARG A 62 25.94 -7.97 10.97
N GLU A 63 27.25 -8.00 11.14
CA GLU A 63 28.22 -8.08 10.05
C GLU A 63 28.67 -9.52 9.81
N ARG A 64 29.35 -9.74 8.67
CA ARG A 64 30.01 -11.00 8.30
C ARG A 64 29.06 -12.22 8.32
N ILE A 65 27.82 -12.02 7.89
CA ILE A 65 26.87 -13.13 7.70
C ILE A 65 27.28 -13.84 6.41
N LYS A 66 27.39 -15.17 6.45
CA LYS A 66 27.78 -15.99 5.31
C LYS A 66 26.81 -15.76 4.14
N GLY A 67 27.32 -15.30 3.02
CA GLY A 67 26.61 -15.08 1.76
C GLY A 67 26.76 -16.27 0.81
N GLN A 68 25.71 -16.53 0.04
CA GLN A 68 25.72 -17.50 -1.04
C GLN A 68 24.77 -17.04 -2.15
N GLU A 69 25.15 -17.29 -3.39
CA GLU A 69 24.29 -17.05 -4.54
C GLU A 69 23.34 -18.24 -4.72
N HIS A 70 22.06 -17.95 -4.86
CA HIS A 70 20.99 -18.91 -5.05
C HIS A 70 20.25 -18.64 -6.37
N ALA A 71 19.82 -19.72 -7.03
CA ALA A 71 19.06 -19.62 -8.27
C ALA A 71 17.74 -18.86 -8.04
N VAL A 72 17.28 -18.16 -9.08
CA VAL A 72 15.94 -17.57 -9.13
C VAL A 72 15.07 -18.50 -9.98
N PRO A 73 14.12 -19.24 -9.39
CA PRO A 73 13.21 -20.06 -10.17
C PRO A 73 12.36 -19.25 -11.15
N GLU A 74 11.95 -19.86 -12.26
CA GLU A 74 11.13 -19.18 -13.29
C GLU A 74 9.76 -18.72 -12.75
N ASP A 75 9.23 -19.44 -11.76
CA ASP A 75 7.96 -19.16 -11.09
C ASP A 75 8.10 -18.31 -9.82
N ALA A 76 9.28 -17.73 -9.54
CA ALA A 76 9.55 -17.06 -8.26
C ALA A 76 8.61 -15.89 -7.96
N SER A 77 8.11 -15.20 -8.98
CA SER A 77 7.09 -14.14 -8.82
C SER A 77 5.78 -14.67 -8.22
N SER A 78 5.40 -15.91 -8.53
CA SER A 78 4.15 -16.52 -8.10
C SER A 78 4.32 -17.48 -6.92
N HIS A 79 5.44 -18.20 -6.80
CA HIS A 79 5.68 -19.25 -5.80
C HIS A 79 6.91 -19.00 -4.90
N GLY A 80 7.45 -17.78 -4.95
CA GLY A 80 8.59 -17.37 -4.12
C GLY A 80 9.94 -17.91 -4.58
N CYS A 81 11.01 -17.34 -4.05
CA CYS A 81 12.39 -17.69 -4.43
C CYS A 81 12.82 -19.06 -3.92
N ARG A 82 12.25 -19.52 -2.80
CA ARG A 82 12.66 -20.73 -2.08
C ARG A 82 14.15 -20.74 -1.72
N TRP A 83 14.72 -19.57 -1.46
CA TRP A 83 16.09 -19.45 -0.99
C TRP A 83 16.21 -20.03 0.42
N PRO A 84 17.35 -20.61 0.81
CA PRO A 84 17.55 -21.06 2.19
C PRO A 84 17.59 -19.88 3.15
N VAL A 85 17.41 -20.19 4.44
CA VAL A 85 17.53 -19.20 5.51
C VAL A 85 18.97 -18.72 5.61
N ALA A 86 19.16 -17.40 5.59
CA ALA A 86 20.47 -16.78 5.75
C ALA A 86 20.68 -16.23 7.18
N LEU A 87 19.61 -15.73 7.81
CA LEU A 87 19.64 -15.19 9.16
C LEU A 87 18.32 -15.45 9.88
N THR A 88 18.44 -15.76 11.16
CA THR A 88 17.32 -15.87 12.09
C THR A 88 17.60 -15.00 13.32
N LEU A 89 16.58 -14.25 13.76
CA LEU A 89 16.63 -13.37 14.93
C LEU A 89 15.32 -13.46 15.70
N LYS A 90 15.38 -13.74 17.01
CA LYS A 90 14.22 -13.57 17.88
C LYS A 90 13.96 -12.08 18.09
N ILE A 91 12.76 -11.61 17.73
CA ILE A 91 12.39 -10.20 17.88
C ILE A 91 12.26 -9.88 19.38
N PRO A 92 13.04 -8.91 19.91
CA PRO A 92 12.92 -8.50 21.31
C PRO A 92 11.52 -7.97 21.65
N ALA A 93 11.07 -8.22 22.88
CA ALA A 93 9.75 -7.82 23.35
C ALA A 93 9.56 -6.30 23.48
N ASP A 94 10.66 -5.55 23.57
CA ASP A 94 10.68 -4.09 23.73
C ASP A 94 10.73 -3.32 22.39
N TRP A 95 10.82 -4.03 21.26
CA TRP A 95 10.72 -3.41 19.96
C TRP A 95 9.33 -2.82 19.75
N GLN A 96 9.30 -1.55 19.35
CA GLN A 96 8.06 -0.82 19.19
C GLN A 96 7.36 -1.25 17.90
N SER A 97 6.02 -1.20 17.91
CA SER A 97 5.27 -1.39 16.67
C SER A 97 5.73 -0.37 15.60
N GLY A 98 5.79 -0.82 14.34
CA GLY A 98 6.33 0.01 13.27
C GLY A 98 6.64 -0.75 11.99
N TYR A 99 7.03 0.02 10.98
CA TYR A 99 7.70 -0.46 9.79
C TYR A 99 9.20 -0.59 10.04
N TYR A 100 9.76 -1.76 9.73
CA TYR A 100 11.17 -2.06 9.90
C TYR A 100 11.83 -2.29 8.54
N HIS A 101 12.72 -1.37 8.17
CA HIS A 101 13.56 -1.49 7.00
C HIS A 101 14.78 -2.35 7.34
N VAL A 102 15.09 -3.30 6.46
CA VAL A 102 16.24 -4.19 6.59
C VAL A 102 17.21 -3.87 5.47
N ALA A 103 18.30 -3.17 5.80
CA ALA A 103 19.37 -2.85 4.86
C ALA A 103 20.34 -4.02 4.76
N LEU A 104 20.60 -4.47 3.53
CA LEU A 104 21.57 -5.51 3.19
C LEU A 104 22.74 -4.85 2.46
N ARG A 105 23.97 -5.05 2.95
CA ARG A 105 25.16 -4.44 2.34
C ARG A 105 26.24 -5.47 2.10
N VAL A 106 26.84 -5.41 0.91
CA VAL A 106 28.01 -6.22 0.55
C VAL A 106 29.13 -5.33 0.07
N ARG A 107 30.36 -5.78 0.35
CA ARG A 107 31.58 -5.16 -0.12
C ARG A 107 32.56 -6.25 -0.50
N ASP A 108 33.27 -6.07 -1.61
CA ASP A 108 34.42 -6.91 -1.95
C ASP A 108 35.61 -6.08 -2.45
N GLY A 109 36.76 -6.76 -2.57
CA GLY A 109 38.00 -6.20 -3.09
C GLY A 109 38.20 -6.42 -4.60
N GLY A 110 37.15 -6.84 -5.31
CA GLY A 110 37.27 -7.16 -6.72
C GLY A 110 37.86 -8.53 -7.04
N GLY A 111 38.07 -8.80 -8.33
CA GLY A 111 38.73 -10.01 -8.80
C GLY A 111 40.25 -9.87 -8.92
N LYS A 112 40.97 -11.00 -9.05
CA LYS A 112 42.43 -11.03 -9.20
C LYS A 112 42.90 -10.44 -10.55
N PHE A 113 42.19 -10.76 -11.62
CA PHE A 113 42.56 -10.40 -13.00
C PHE A 113 41.63 -9.34 -13.61
N VAL A 114 40.35 -9.36 -13.24
CA VAL A 114 39.32 -8.39 -13.67
C VAL A 114 38.59 -7.80 -12.47
N GLN A 115 37.95 -6.63 -12.64
CA GLN A 115 37.21 -5.93 -11.58
C GLN A 115 38.01 -5.65 -10.29
N ARG A 116 39.28 -5.22 -10.37
CA ARG A 116 40.21 -5.03 -9.23
C ARG A 116 39.89 -3.86 -8.27
N ASN A 117 38.74 -3.22 -8.41
CA ASN A 117 38.35 -2.09 -7.56
C ASN A 117 37.64 -2.60 -6.30
N THR A 118 37.64 -1.80 -5.23
CA THR A 118 36.67 -2.00 -4.15
C THR A 118 35.27 -1.77 -4.70
N ARG A 119 34.37 -2.72 -4.49
CA ARG A 119 32.97 -2.64 -4.93
C ARG A 119 32.05 -2.75 -3.74
N THR A 120 30.91 -2.07 -3.82
CA THR A 120 29.81 -2.17 -2.86
C THR A 120 28.51 -2.37 -3.60
N ALA A 121 27.59 -3.12 -3.00
CA ALA A 121 26.20 -3.17 -3.43
C ALA A 121 25.29 -3.16 -2.21
N GLU A 122 24.10 -2.59 -2.38
CA GLU A 122 23.08 -2.54 -1.35
C GLU A 122 21.77 -3.11 -1.89
N GLY A 123 21.06 -3.80 -1.02
CA GLY A 123 19.69 -4.27 -1.24
C GLY A 123 18.89 -4.01 0.03
N SER A 124 17.58 -4.20 -0.04
CA SER A 124 16.76 -4.10 1.15
C SER A 124 15.52 -4.97 1.09
N CYS A 125 15.00 -5.28 2.26
CA CYS A 125 13.65 -5.77 2.43
C CYS A 125 13.01 -5.09 3.64
N TYR A 126 11.82 -5.52 4.02
CA TYR A 126 11.14 -4.99 5.19
C TYR A 126 10.30 -6.04 5.88
N PHE A 127 9.89 -5.73 7.10
CA PHE A 127 8.77 -6.37 7.77
C PHE A 127 8.02 -5.34 8.61
N ILE A 128 6.82 -5.70 9.03
CA ILE A 128 5.94 -4.90 9.87
C ILE A 128 5.87 -5.58 11.24
N LEU A 129 6.05 -4.81 12.30
CA LEU A 129 5.93 -5.30 13.66
C LEU A 129 4.65 -4.76 14.29
N ARG A 130 3.75 -5.66 14.67
CA ARG A 130 2.55 -5.34 15.44
C ARG A 130 2.89 -5.01 16.88
N SER A 131 1.94 -4.43 17.61
CA SER A 131 2.10 -4.21 19.04
C SER A 131 2.09 -5.53 19.82
N ALA A 132 2.94 -5.64 20.85
CA ALA A 132 2.88 -6.75 21.81
C ALA A 132 1.58 -6.70 22.63
N GLU A 133 1.10 -5.50 22.90
CA GLU A 133 -0.11 -5.23 23.69
C GLU A 133 -1.02 -4.28 22.88
N PRO A 134 -1.76 -4.81 21.89
CA PRO A 134 -2.59 -4.01 21.01
C PRO A 134 -3.47 -3.01 21.75
N GLY A 135 -3.46 -1.76 21.30
CA GLY A 135 -4.31 -0.72 21.84
C GLY A 135 -3.89 -0.17 23.22
N GLN A 136 -2.79 -0.65 23.82
CA GLN A 136 -2.37 -0.20 25.16
C GLN A 136 -1.68 1.16 25.11
N ARG A 137 -0.84 1.41 24.10
CA ARG A 137 -0.09 2.68 23.95
C ARG A 137 -0.89 3.77 23.23
N THR A 138 -1.77 3.38 22.34
CA THR A 138 -2.61 4.27 21.52
C THR A 138 -3.85 3.52 21.09
N LYS A 139 -4.90 4.24 20.72
CA LYS A 139 -6.11 3.67 20.12
C LYS A 139 -6.15 3.83 18.60
N ILE A 140 -5.01 4.20 17.99
CA ILE A 140 -4.85 4.40 16.56
C ILE A 140 -4.01 3.25 15.97
N LEU A 141 -4.62 2.51 15.05
CA LEU A 141 -3.95 1.51 14.22
C LEU A 141 -3.74 2.07 12.81
N LEU A 142 -2.50 2.16 12.36
CA LEU A 142 -2.17 2.37 10.96
C LEU A 142 -1.98 1.02 10.28
N GLN A 143 -2.87 0.67 9.36
CA GLN A 143 -2.62 -0.46 8.47
C GLN A 143 -1.78 0.00 7.29
N LEU A 144 -0.81 -0.82 6.91
CA LEU A 144 0.04 -0.57 5.76
C LEU A 144 -0.43 -1.37 4.54
N ALA A 145 -0.35 -0.76 3.36
CA ALA A 145 -0.87 -1.29 2.10
C ALA A 145 -0.01 -2.42 1.49
N SER A 146 0.38 -3.41 2.30
CA SER A 146 1.33 -4.47 1.92
C SER A 146 0.89 -5.29 0.70
N ASN A 147 -0.41 -5.56 0.54
CA ASN A 147 -0.92 -6.23 -0.66
C ASN A 147 -0.63 -5.41 -1.92
N THR A 148 -0.81 -4.08 -1.87
CA THR A 148 -0.51 -3.19 -2.99
C THR A 148 0.98 -3.18 -3.31
N TYR A 149 1.85 -3.15 -2.30
CA TYR A 149 3.29 -3.22 -2.53
C TYR A 149 3.66 -4.49 -3.34
N ASN A 150 3.07 -5.63 -2.99
CA ASN A 150 3.34 -6.89 -3.68
C ASN A 150 2.62 -7.02 -5.03
N ALA A 151 1.43 -6.43 -5.18
CA ALA A 151 0.71 -6.38 -6.44
C ALA A 151 1.54 -5.71 -7.55
N TYR A 152 2.25 -4.64 -7.23
CA TYR A 152 3.13 -3.92 -8.14
C TYR A 152 4.55 -4.50 -8.21
N ASN A 153 4.89 -5.49 -7.38
CA ASN A 153 6.22 -6.08 -7.38
C ASN A 153 6.39 -7.02 -8.59
N ASN A 154 7.27 -6.64 -9.52
CA ASN A 154 7.59 -7.40 -10.72
C ASN A 154 8.84 -8.27 -10.57
N TRP A 155 9.47 -8.29 -9.39
CA TRP A 155 10.65 -9.11 -9.14
C TRP A 155 10.32 -10.58 -9.40
N GLY A 156 11.19 -11.29 -10.13
CA GLY A 156 10.91 -12.66 -10.58
C GLY A 156 9.99 -12.73 -11.82
N GLY A 157 9.73 -11.60 -12.48
CA GLY A 157 9.20 -11.53 -13.86
C GLY A 157 7.77 -11.02 -14.00
N PHE A 158 6.94 -11.12 -12.97
CA PHE A 158 5.52 -10.78 -13.05
C PHE A 158 5.05 -10.01 -11.82
N SER A 159 4.28 -8.96 -12.09
CA SER A 159 3.37 -8.31 -11.15
C SER A 159 1.93 -8.64 -11.57
N VAL A 160 0.90 -8.11 -10.89
CA VAL A 160 -0.48 -8.24 -11.38
C VAL A 160 -0.83 -7.21 -12.46
N TYR A 161 0.16 -6.51 -13.03
CA TYR A 161 -0.03 -5.56 -14.12
C TYR A 161 0.74 -6.00 -15.38
N ALA A 162 0.05 -6.01 -16.52
CA ALA A 162 0.65 -6.38 -17.81
C ALA A 162 1.84 -5.49 -18.17
N TYR A 163 1.70 -4.15 -18.11
CA TYR A 163 2.76 -3.19 -18.44
C TYR A 163 4.02 -3.35 -17.57
N ASN A 164 3.86 -3.91 -16.37
CA ASN A 164 4.92 -4.11 -15.38
C ASN A 164 5.27 -5.60 -15.22
N SER A 165 5.20 -6.35 -16.31
CA SER A 165 5.46 -7.80 -16.32
C SER A 165 6.13 -8.21 -17.63
N ARG A 166 6.86 -9.33 -17.59
CA ARG A 166 7.56 -9.87 -18.76
C ARG A 166 6.58 -10.17 -19.89
N GLY A 167 6.94 -9.72 -21.09
CA GLY A 167 6.14 -9.94 -22.30
C GLY A 167 4.81 -9.21 -22.31
N ASN A 168 4.65 -8.15 -21.50
CA ASN A 168 3.39 -7.43 -21.34
C ASN A 168 2.22 -8.34 -20.92
N ASN A 169 2.51 -9.35 -20.09
CA ASN A 169 1.51 -10.34 -19.67
C ASN A 169 1.24 -10.24 -18.16
N GLN A 170 -0.02 -10.07 -17.79
CA GLN A 170 -0.43 -9.95 -16.39
C GLN A 170 -0.22 -11.27 -15.63
N GLY A 171 0.40 -11.19 -14.44
CA GLY A 171 0.35 -12.29 -13.47
C GLY A 171 -1.00 -12.35 -12.75
N SER A 172 -1.53 -13.56 -12.53
CA SER A 172 -2.77 -13.76 -11.75
C SER A 172 -2.52 -14.16 -10.29
N ARG A 173 -1.25 -14.41 -9.93
CA ARG A 173 -0.79 -14.82 -8.61
C ARG A 173 0.56 -14.19 -8.30
N VAL A 174 0.72 -13.67 -7.10
CA VAL A 174 1.99 -13.10 -6.62
C VAL A 174 2.33 -13.60 -5.22
N SER A 175 3.60 -13.96 -5.00
CA SER A 175 4.14 -14.39 -3.70
C SER A 175 4.80 -13.22 -2.97
N PHE A 176 4.74 -13.23 -1.63
CA PHE A 176 5.50 -12.33 -0.76
C PHE A 176 6.92 -12.85 -0.48
N GLU A 177 7.22 -14.12 -0.78
CA GLU A 177 8.50 -14.77 -0.50
C GLU A 177 9.55 -14.49 -1.60
N ARG A 178 9.71 -13.20 -1.91
CA ARG A 178 10.64 -12.67 -2.92
C ARG A 178 11.10 -11.25 -2.54
N PRO A 179 12.25 -10.77 -3.03
CA PRO A 179 12.70 -9.40 -2.80
C PRO A 179 11.57 -8.39 -3.06
N PRO A 180 11.22 -7.56 -2.05
CA PRO A 180 10.01 -6.77 -2.10
C PRO A 180 10.24 -5.38 -2.70
N ALA A 181 9.16 -4.76 -3.19
CA ALA A 181 9.12 -3.36 -3.63
C ALA A 181 8.13 -2.58 -2.77
N SER A 182 8.59 -2.01 -1.65
CA SER A 182 7.73 -1.26 -0.74
C SER A 182 7.42 0.14 -1.28
N GLN A 183 6.17 0.59 -1.12
CA GLN A 183 5.77 1.96 -1.43
C GLN A 183 5.68 2.84 -0.17
N PHE A 184 6.05 2.31 1.00
CA PHE A 184 5.95 2.98 2.30
C PHE A 184 6.58 4.37 2.31
N SER A 185 7.73 4.55 1.64
CA SER A 185 8.43 5.83 1.58
C SER A 185 7.67 6.94 0.86
N ARG A 186 6.65 6.61 0.06
CA ARG A 186 5.94 7.55 -0.81
C ARG A 186 4.81 8.29 -0.10
N TRP A 187 4.03 7.58 0.72
CA TRP A 187 2.84 8.17 1.37
C TRP A 187 2.77 7.90 2.88
N GLU A 188 2.93 6.64 3.30
CA GLU A 188 2.79 6.27 4.71
C GLU A 188 3.95 6.82 5.57
N LEU A 189 5.20 6.80 5.08
CA LEU A 189 6.32 7.38 5.83
C LEU A 189 6.17 8.89 6.06
N PRO A 190 5.86 9.74 5.06
CA PRO A 190 5.53 11.14 5.29
C PRO A 190 4.42 11.35 6.34
N PHE A 191 3.36 10.56 6.29
CA PHE A 191 2.28 10.62 7.28
C PHE A 191 2.77 10.24 8.67
N VAL A 192 3.52 9.14 8.81
CA VAL A 192 4.08 8.66 10.08
C VAL A 192 5.05 9.68 10.66
N GLN A 193 5.93 10.25 9.83
CA GLN A 193 6.88 11.28 10.25
C GLN A 193 6.17 12.50 10.82
N TRP A 194 5.13 12.98 10.14
CA TRP A 194 4.30 14.06 10.64
C TRP A 194 3.60 13.65 11.94
N ALA A 195 2.92 12.50 11.97
CA ALA A 195 2.10 12.06 13.10
C ALA A 195 2.93 11.93 14.38
N GLU A 196 4.06 11.22 14.30
CA GLU A 196 4.95 11.03 15.45
C GLU A 196 5.59 12.36 15.89
N SER A 197 6.04 13.21 14.95
CA SER A 197 6.57 14.55 15.28
C SER A 197 5.50 15.47 15.88
N ALA A 198 4.24 15.25 15.53
CA ALA A 198 3.08 15.97 16.01
C ALA A 198 2.57 15.47 17.38
N GLY A 199 3.18 14.42 17.94
CA GLY A 199 2.83 13.82 19.23
C GLY A 199 1.81 12.69 19.17
N HIS A 200 1.39 12.24 17.98
CA HIS A 200 0.50 11.10 17.82
C HIS A 200 1.30 9.79 17.84
N THR A 201 0.98 8.91 18.78
CA THR A 201 1.51 7.53 18.79
C THR A 201 0.66 6.65 17.90
N LEU A 202 1.30 5.84 17.05
CA LEU A 202 0.66 4.89 16.14
C LEU A 202 1.11 3.46 16.45
N GLU A 203 0.18 2.51 16.36
CA GLU A 203 0.50 1.08 16.22
C GLU A 203 0.26 0.65 14.78
N PHE A 204 0.97 -0.38 14.32
CA PHE A 204 1.07 -0.76 12.92
C PHE A 204 0.59 -2.19 12.69
N ALA A 205 -0.01 -2.41 11.51
CA ALA A 205 -0.31 -3.74 10.99
C ALA A 205 -0.07 -3.78 9.48
N ALA A 206 0.18 -4.97 8.94
CA ALA A 206 0.00 -5.21 7.51
C ALA A 206 -1.51 -5.24 7.22
N ASN A 207 -1.97 -4.78 6.06
CA ASN A 207 -3.40 -4.85 5.73
C ASN A 207 -3.94 -6.30 5.75
N ALA A 208 -3.11 -7.29 5.40
CA ALA A 208 -3.44 -8.71 5.53
C ALA A 208 -3.69 -9.18 6.99
N ASP A 209 -3.18 -8.46 7.99
CA ASP A 209 -3.47 -8.76 9.41
C ASP A 209 -4.95 -8.54 9.73
N LEU A 210 -5.70 -7.75 8.95
CA LEU A 210 -7.15 -7.68 9.08
C LEU A 210 -7.82 -9.02 8.75
N GLU A 211 -7.21 -9.88 7.92
CA GLU A 211 -7.71 -11.24 7.66
C GLU A 211 -7.18 -12.24 8.68
N PHE A 212 -5.88 -12.24 8.94
CA PHE A 212 -5.24 -13.28 9.75
C PHE A 212 -5.24 -13.00 11.26
N HIS A 213 -5.45 -11.75 11.66
CA HIS A 213 -5.42 -11.32 13.06
C HIS A 213 -6.53 -10.31 13.42
N PRO A 214 -7.79 -10.52 13.00
CA PRO A 214 -8.87 -9.53 13.14
C PRO A 214 -9.21 -9.17 14.58
N GLY A 215 -8.93 -10.06 15.54
CA GLY A 215 -9.14 -9.82 16.96
C GLY A 215 -8.44 -8.57 17.49
N MET A 216 -7.35 -8.12 16.84
CA MET A 216 -6.63 -6.90 17.23
C MET A 216 -7.50 -5.64 17.10
N LEU A 217 -8.45 -5.60 16.16
CA LEU A 217 -9.30 -4.44 15.90
C LEU A 217 -10.08 -3.98 17.13
N GLN A 218 -10.47 -4.92 18.00
CA GLN A 218 -11.23 -4.64 19.23
C GLN A 218 -10.46 -3.76 20.22
N SER A 219 -9.14 -3.66 20.07
CA SER A 219 -8.27 -2.89 20.96
C SER A 219 -8.16 -1.41 20.57
N TYR A 220 -8.59 -1.06 19.36
CA TYR A 220 -8.45 0.27 18.75
C TYR A 220 -9.79 1.00 18.66
N LYS A 221 -9.70 2.33 18.45
CA LYS A 221 -10.85 3.21 18.19
C LYS A 221 -10.80 3.78 16.77
N LEU A 222 -9.61 3.89 16.20
CA LEU A 222 -9.37 4.45 14.88
C LEU A 222 -8.44 3.54 14.08
N VAL A 223 -8.87 3.17 12.88
CA VAL A 223 -8.00 2.57 11.86
C VAL A 223 -7.67 3.62 10.79
N LEU A 224 -6.41 3.69 10.39
CA LEU A 224 -5.91 4.57 9.34
C LEU A 224 -5.47 3.74 8.15
N SER A 225 -5.81 4.20 6.95
CA SER A 225 -5.27 3.73 5.67
C SER A 225 -4.78 4.96 4.91
N VAL A 226 -3.54 4.92 4.43
CA VAL A 226 -2.83 6.11 3.90
C VAL A 226 -2.21 5.77 2.56
N GLY A 227 -2.33 6.67 1.59
CA GLY A 227 -1.67 6.54 0.29
C GLY A 227 -2.46 5.67 -0.68
N HIS A 228 -1.94 4.48 -0.98
CA HIS A 228 -2.44 3.62 -2.04
C HIS A 228 -2.78 2.21 -1.56
N ASP A 229 -3.95 2.07 -0.94
CA ASP A 229 -4.43 0.80 -0.36
C ASP A 229 -5.43 0.10 -1.28
N GLU A 230 -4.96 -0.30 -2.46
CA GLU A 230 -5.77 -0.75 -3.59
C GLU A 230 -6.27 -2.21 -3.48
N TYR A 231 -5.53 -3.12 -2.84
CA TYR A 231 -5.77 -4.57 -2.91
C TYR A 231 -6.26 -5.18 -1.60
N TRP A 232 -7.51 -5.66 -1.61
CA TRP A 232 -8.22 -6.11 -0.40
C TRP A 232 -8.89 -7.46 -0.58
N SER A 233 -8.77 -8.34 0.42
CA SER A 233 -9.52 -9.59 0.46
C SER A 233 -10.92 -9.39 1.06
N THR A 234 -11.83 -10.33 0.78
CA THR A 234 -13.15 -10.35 1.43
C THR A 234 -13.04 -10.34 2.97
N PRO A 235 -12.25 -11.22 3.62
CA PRO A 235 -12.13 -11.19 5.08
C PRO A 235 -11.59 -9.87 5.64
N MET A 236 -10.58 -9.25 5.01
CA MET A 236 -10.07 -7.93 5.44
C MET A 236 -11.20 -6.90 5.48
N ARG A 237 -11.98 -6.83 4.40
CA ARG A 237 -13.10 -5.90 4.26
C ARG A 237 -14.22 -6.21 5.25
N ASP A 238 -14.58 -7.49 5.41
CA ASP A 238 -15.61 -7.94 6.34
C ASP A 238 -15.30 -7.52 7.78
N HIS A 239 -14.07 -7.76 8.24
CA HIS A 239 -13.67 -7.43 9.60
C HIS A 239 -13.60 -5.92 9.84
N LEU A 240 -13.19 -5.12 8.85
CA LEU A 240 -13.22 -3.66 8.98
C LEU A 240 -14.66 -3.11 8.97
N GLU A 241 -15.53 -3.62 8.11
CA GLU A 241 -16.95 -3.24 8.11
C GLU A 241 -17.66 -3.61 9.42
N ASP A 242 -17.35 -4.77 10.00
CA ASP A 242 -17.84 -5.18 11.33
C ASP A 242 -17.30 -4.28 12.45
N PHE A 243 -16.02 -3.92 12.41
CA PHE A 243 -15.43 -2.95 13.32
C PHE A 243 -16.14 -1.59 13.25
N ILE A 244 -16.40 -1.07 12.05
CA ILE A 244 -17.17 0.17 11.85
C ILE A 244 -18.59 0.02 12.40
N GLY A 245 -19.27 -1.08 12.08
CA GLY A 245 -20.61 -1.38 12.59
C GLY A 245 -20.72 -1.40 14.11
N LYS A 246 -19.62 -1.73 14.80
CA LYS A 246 -19.51 -1.76 16.27
C LYS A 246 -19.03 -0.43 16.89
N GLY A 247 -18.97 0.64 16.11
CA GLY A 247 -18.58 1.97 16.59
C GLY A 247 -17.11 2.32 16.41
N GLY A 248 -16.34 1.48 15.71
CA GLY A 248 -14.96 1.78 15.33
C GLY A 248 -14.88 2.84 14.22
N ASN A 249 -13.91 3.74 14.29
CA ASN A 249 -13.75 4.80 13.30
C ASN A 249 -12.67 4.45 12.27
N VAL A 250 -12.81 4.95 11.04
CA VAL A 250 -11.80 4.79 10.00
C VAL A 250 -11.51 6.11 9.31
N CYS A 251 -10.23 6.38 9.03
CA CYS A 251 -9.82 7.45 8.14
C CYS A 251 -9.03 6.88 6.96
N PHE A 252 -9.61 7.01 5.76
CA PHE A 252 -8.93 6.73 4.50
C PHE A 252 -8.28 8.03 4.00
N PHE A 253 -7.02 8.25 4.37
CA PHE A 253 -6.14 9.23 3.72
C PHE A 253 -5.53 8.64 2.45
N SER A 254 -6.38 7.98 1.66
CA SER A 254 -6.01 7.10 0.55
C SER A 254 -6.92 7.38 -0.65
N GLY A 255 -6.43 7.02 -1.84
CA GLY A 255 -7.16 7.01 -3.11
C GLY A 255 -6.98 5.66 -3.80
N ASN A 256 -7.83 5.36 -4.77
CA ASN A 256 -7.96 4.02 -5.35
C ASN A 256 -8.15 2.94 -4.29
N THR A 257 -8.86 3.28 -3.21
CA THR A 257 -8.90 2.48 -1.99
C THR A 257 -9.84 1.30 -2.16
N CYS A 258 -9.39 0.09 -1.79
CA CYS A 258 -10.21 -1.12 -1.90
C CYS A 258 -10.76 -1.32 -3.32
N CYS A 259 -9.96 -1.03 -4.35
CA CYS A 259 -10.38 -1.11 -5.73
C CYS A 259 -10.42 -2.55 -6.25
N TRP A 260 -9.39 -3.36 -5.97
CA TRP A 260 -9.32 -4.75 -6.40
C TRP A 260 -9.60 -5.72 -5.26
N GLN A 261 -10.50 -6.66 -5.51
CA GLN A 261 -10.64 -7.85 -4.69
C GLN A 261 -9.47 -8.81 -4.97
N VAL A 262 -8.85 -9.32 -3.90
CA VAL A 262 -7.87 -10.41 -3.93
C VAL A 262 -8.34 -11.61 -3.12
N ARG A 263 -7.68 -12.75 -3.33
CA ARG A 263 -7.81 -13.91 -2.43
C ARG A 263 -6.45 -14.32 -1.91
N ALA A 264 -6.31 -14.37 -0.59
CA ALA A 264 -5.11 -14.91 0.04
C ALA A 264 -4.97 -16.40 -0.28
N GLU A 265 -3.73 -16.84 -0.49
CA GLU A 265 -3.34 -18.23 -0.67
C GLU A 265 -2.12 -18.53 0.21
N ASP A 266 -1.83 -19.82 0.42
CA ASP A 266 -0.67 -20.27 1.19
C ASP A 266 -0.57 -19.57 2.56
N ASP A 267 -1.69 -19.47 3.28
CA ASP A 267 -1.76 -18.79 4.59
C ASP A 267 -1.22 -17.35 4.57
N GLY A 268 -1.50 -16.62 3.49
CA GLY A 268 -1.06 -15.23 3.32
C GLY A 268 0.35 -15.07 2.74
N ARG A 269 1.03 -16.16 2.35
CA ARG A 269 2.32 -16.10 1.64
C ARG A 269 2.19 -15.71 0.17
N ALA A 270 0.98 -15.78 -0.39
CA ALA A 270 0.66 -15.31 -1.73
C ALA A 270 -0.79 -14.80 -1.81
N PHE A 271 -1.13 -14.13 -2.90
CA PHE A 271 -2.52 -13.89 -3.25
C PHE A 271 -2.77 -14.01 -4.75
N THR A 272 -4.03 -14.24 -5.12
CA THR A 272 -4.50 -14.16 -6.51
C THR A 272 -5.31 -12.90 -6.77
N CYS A 273 -5.13 -12.34 -7.97
CA CYS A 273 -5.93 -11.25 -8.51
C CYS A 273 -5.99 -11.38 -10.03
N TRP A 274 -7.18 -11.60 -10.56
CA TRP A 274 -7.40 -11.80 -12.00
C TRP A 274 -7.72 -10.49 -12.73
N LYS A 275 -7.98 -9.39 -12.01
CA LYS A 275 -8.26 -8.03 -12.51
C LYS A 275 -9.20 -8.01 -13.73
N GLN A 276 -8.74 -7.53 -14.89
CA GLN A 276 -9.48 -7.49 -16.15
C GLN A 276 -9.69 -8.89 -16.77
N ASN A 277 -8.81 -9.85 -16.47
CA ASN A 277 -8.91 -11.24 -16.91
C ASN A 277 -9.81 -12.10 -15.98
N TYR A 278 -10.78 -11.49 -15.30
CA TYR A 278 -11.64 -12.16 -14.32
C TYR A 278 -12.40 -13.37 -14.87
N PHE A 279 -12.66 -13.43 -16.18
CA PHE A 279 -13.28 -14.58 -16.83
C PHE A 279 -12.40 -15.85 -16.82
N GLN A 280 -11.09 -15.70 -16.59
CA GLN A 280 -10.15 -16.81 -16.41
C GLN A 280 -10.05 -17.29 -14.96
N ASP A 281 -10.57 -16.50 -14.01
CA ASP A 281 -10.63 -16.84 -12.60
C ASP A 281 -11.42 -18.14 -12.38
N PRO A 282 -10.88 -19.15 -11.67
CA PRO A 282 -11.63 -20.35 -11.32
C PRO A 282 -12.97 -20.06 -10.64
N VAL A 283 -13.05 -18.98 -9.83
CA VAL A 283 -14.28 -18.56 -9.14
C VAL A 283 -15.37 -18.14 -10.14
N PHE A 284 -15.01 -17.56 -11.28
CA PHE A 284 -15.98 -17.11 -12.29
C PHE A 284 -16.92 -18.23 -12.75
N LYS A 285 -16.36 -19.43 -12.93
CA LYS A 285 -17.08 -20.63 -13.41
C LYS A 285 -18.08 -21.17 -12.38
N THR A 286 -17.86 -20.90 -11.09
CA THR A 286 -18.73 -21.38 -10.00
C THR A 286 -20.09 -20.67 -9.98
N ARG A 287 -20.18 -19.48 -10.59
CA ARG A 287 -21.33 -18.55 -10.52
C ARG A 287 -21.62 -17.98 -9.13
N ASP A 288 -20.87 -18.36 -8.10
CA ASP A 288 -20.79 -17.65 -6.84
C ASP A 288 -19.64 -16.66 -6.91
N HIS A 289 -19.97 -15.42 -7.25
CA HIS A 289 -18.96 -14.41 -7.53
C HIS A 289 -18.46 -13.68 -6.30
N ARG A 290 -18.90 -14.00 -5.07
CA ARG A 290 -18.55 -13.22 -3.86
C ARG A 290 -17.04 -12.96 -3.71
N THR A 291 -16.21 -13.94 -4.08
CA THR A 291 -14.74 -13.85 -4.01
C THR A 291 -14.07 -13.74 -5.38
N LEU A 292 -14.79 -13.35 -6.43
CA LEU A 292 -14.21 -13.12 -7.77
C LEU A 292 -13.19 -11.98 -7.67
N SER A 293 -11.94 -12.25 -8.00
CA SER A 293 -10.87 -11.27 -7.77
C SER A 293 -10.74 -10.32 -8.97
N THR A 294 -11.62 -9.33 -8.98
CA THR A 294 -11.70 -8.23 -9.94
C THR A 294 -12.07 -6.96 -9.18
N LEU A 295 -12.48 -5.88 -9.87
CA LEU A 295 -12.90 -4.65 -9.20
C LEU A 295 -14.01 -4.94 -8.19
N TRP A 296 -13.94 -4.36 -6.98
CA TRP A 296 -15.01 -4.42 -5.99
C TRP A 296 -16.34 -3.87 -6.54
N SER A 297 -16.26 -2.82 -7.34
CA SER A 297 -17.36 -2.19 -8.07
C SER A 297 -17.81 -2.93 -9.33
N HIS A 298 -17.15 -4.04 -9.69
CA HIS A 298 -17.64 -4.89 -10.77
C HIS A 298 -19.05 -5.40 -10.46
N HIS A 299 -19.97 -5.25 -11.41
CA HIS A 299 -21.40 -5.58 -11.21
C HIS A 299 -21.69 -7.02 -10.77
N LEU A 300 -20.78 -7.95 -11.02
CA LEU A 300 -20.89 -9.34 -10.55
C LEU A 300 -20.69 -9.48 -9.04
N LEU A 301 -19.87 -8.63 -8.42
CA LEU A 301 -19.61 -8.65 -6.98
C LEU A 301 -20.74 -8.02 -6.16
N LYS A 302 -21.44 -7.02 -6.73
CA LYS A 302 -22.52 -6.28 -6.07
C LYS A 302 -22.12 -5.69 -4.71
N ARG A 303 -20.83 -5.39 -4.54
CA ARG A 303 -20.26 -4.84 -3.29
C ARG A 303 -19.20 -3.79 -3.62
N PRO A 304 -19.58 -2.66 -4.26
CA PRO A 304 -18.63 -1.60 -4.61
C PRO A 304 -17.95 -1.04 -3.36
N GLU A 305 -16.72 -0.57 -3.54
CA GLU A 305 -15.89 0.06 -2.52
C GLU A 305 -16.56 1.29 -1.88
N THR A 306 -17.41 2.01 -2.64
CA THR A 306 -18.24 3.12 -2.16
C THR A 306 -19.06 2.78 -0.91
N GLN A 307 -19.52 1.52 -0.75
CA GLN A 307 -20.25 1.10 0.45
C GLN A 307 -19.39 1.09 1.73
N LEU A 308 -18.07 0.99 1.59
CA LEU A 308 -17.11 1.02 2.71
C LEU A 308 -16.63 2.45 2.95
N THR A 309 -16.08 3.08 1.93
CA THR A 309 -15.32 4.34 2.02
C THR A 309 -16.19 5.58 1.80
N GLY A 310 -17.39 5.43 1.22
CA GLY A 310 -18.21 6.50 0.69
C GLY A 310 -17.87 6.92 -0.75
N VAL A 311 -16.74 6.46 -1.29
CA VAL A 311 -16.20 6.87 -2.59
C VAL A 311 -15.44 5.73 -3.30
N GLY A 312 -15.37 5.72 -4.61
CA GLY A 312 -14.62 4.72 -5.37
C GLY A 312 -13.84 5.31 -6.52
N PHE A 313 -12.78 4.63 -6.91
CA PHE A 313 -11.87 5.07 -7.98
C PHE A 313 -12.62 5.33 -9.29
N LEU A 314 -13.62 4.50 -9.56
CA LEU A 314 -14.48 4.62 -10.72
C LEU A 314 -15.10 6.03 -10.79
N TRP A 315 -15.54 6.59 -9.66
CA TRP A 315 -16.16 7.92 -9.64
C TRP A 315 -15.20 9.10 -9.51
N GLY A 316 -13.90 8.85 -9.30
CA GLY A 316 -12.86 9.86 -9.34
C GLY A 316 -12.00 9.72 -10.61
N GLY A 317 -10.96 8.89 -10.53
CA GLY A 317 -9.99 8.66 -11.60
C GLY A 317 -8.64 9.31 -11.27
N TYR A 318 -8.01 9.92 -12.26
CA TYR A 318 -6.71 10.57 -12.11
C TYR A 318 -6.83 12.08 -12.06
N HIS A 319 -5.94 12.70 -11.27
CA HIS A 319 -5.64 14.12 -11.29
C HIS A 319 -4.12 14.30 -11.25
N ARG A 320 -3.57 15.14 -12.14
CA ARG A 320 -2.13 15.30 -12.36
C ARG A 320 -1.39 13.99 -12.60
N SER A 321 -2.07 13.04 -13.24
CA SER A 321 -1.52 11.73 -13.60
C SER A 321 -2.17 11.21 -14.88
N HIS A 322 -1.49 10.32 -15.60
CA HIS A 322 -1.97 9.70 -16.84
C HIS A 322 -2.56 10.71 -17.84
N GLY A 323 -1.92 11.89 -17.98
CA GLY A 323 -2.40 12.95 -18.88
C GLY A 323 -3.70 13.63 -18.47
N GLN A 324 -4.26 13.31 -17.30
CA GLN A 324 -5.51 13.89 -16.80
C GLN A 324 -5.21 15.07 -15.88
N PHE A 325 -5.77 16.24 -16.21
CA PHE A 325 -5.64 17.48 -15.43
C PHE A 325 -4.18 17.80 -15.03
N MET A 326 -3.22 17.67 -15.95
CA MET A 326 -1.79 17.88 -15.65
C MET A 326 -1.47 19.30 -15.15
N ASP A 327 -2.24 20.29 -15.61
CA ASP A 327 -2.17 21.70 -15.18
C ASP A 327 -3.20 22.04 -14.09
N GLY A 328 -3.91 21.04 -13.56
CA GLY A 328 -4.89 21.19 -12.50
C GLY A 328 -4.25 21.63 -11.18
N LYS A 329 -5.02 22.33 -10.35
CA LYS A 329 -4.52 22.89 -9.09
C LYS A 329 -4.20 21.82 -8.03
N ALA A 330 -4.68 20.59 -8.18
CA ALA A 330 -4.55 19.51 -7.19
C ALA A 330 -4.96 19.95 -5.77
N ALA A 331 -6.05 20.71 -5.70
CA ALA A 331 -6.60 21.31 -4.48
C ALA A 331 -8.06 20.88 -4.31
N PHE A 332 -8.52 20.75 -3.06
CA PHE A 332 -9.95 20.59 -2.79
C PHE A 332 -10.63 21.95 -2.71
N THR A 333 -11.77 22.08 -3.40
CA THR A 333 -12.74 23.16 -3.19
C THR A 333 -13.65 22.81 -2.03
N VAL A 334 -13.76 23.67 -1.02
CA VAL A 334 -14.54 23.45 0.21
C VAL A 334 -16.04 23.71 -0.03
N HIS A 335 -16.90 22.79 0.40
CA HIS A 335 -18.35 22.90 0.22
C HIS A 335 -19.10 23.26 1.50
N ARG A 336 -18.71 22.65 2.62
CA ARG A 336 -19.43 22.71 3.91
C ARG A 336 -18.47 23.07 5.05
N PRO A 337 -17.98 24.32 5.09
CA PRO A 337 -16.93 24.75 6.04
C PRO A 337 -17.32 24.66 7.52
N GLU A 338 -18.61 24.61 7.83
CA GLU A 338 -19.16 24.42 9.17
C GLU A 338 -18.95 23.01 9.74
N HIS A 339 -18.60 22.04 8.90
CA HIS A 339 -18.35 20.68 9.35
C HIS A 339 -17.12 20.63 10.27
N TRP A 340 -17.19 19.83 11.34
CA TRP A 340 -16.21 19.83 12.43
C TRP A 340 -14.78 19.51 12.00
N ILE A 341 -14.58 18.81 10.87
CA ILE A 341 -13.22 18.53 10.36
C ILE A 341 -12.48 19.81 10.00
N PHE A 342 -13.20 20.89 9.66
CA PHE A 342 -12.63 22.19 9.28
C PHE A 342 -12.47 23.14 10.47
N GLU A 343 -12.80 22.71 11.69
CA GLU A 343 -12.66 23.55 12.88
C GLU A 343 -11.23 24.11 13.01
N GLY A 344 -11.11 25.42 13.22
CA GLY A 344 -9.81 26.09 13.36
C GLY A 344 -9.00 26.26 12.07
N THR A 345 -9.58 25.95 10.89
CA THR A 345 -8.94 26.23 9.59
C THR A 345 -9.21 27.64 9.07
N GLY A 346 -10.37 28.20 9.42
CA GLY A 346 -10.84 29.49 8.88
C GLY A 346 -11.36 29.43 7.44
N LEU A 347 -11.47 28.23 6.85
CA LEU A 347 -11.98 28.03 5.50
C LEU A 347 -13.44 28.48 5.36
N LYS A 348 -13.76 28.97 4.18
CA LYS A 348 -15.11 29.33 3.74
C LYS A 348 -15.52 28.45 2.57
N ARG A 349 -16.82 28.42 2.29
CA ARG A 349 -17.34 27.76 1.10
C ARG A 349 -16.72 28.39 -0.15
N GLY A 350 -16.21 27.54 -1.04
CA GLY A 350 -15.52 27.92 -2.27
C GLY A 350 -14.03 28.16 -2.12
N ASP A 351 -13.47 28.19 -0.90
CA ASP A 351 -12.03 28.25 -0.71
C ASP A 351 -11.38 26.96 -1.24
N GLU A 352 -10.16 27.10 -1.77
CA GLU A 352 -9.33 25.98 -2.20
C GLU A 352 -8.17 25.78 -1.21
N PHE A 353 -7.78 24.52 -0.94
CA PHE A 353 -6.62 24.24 -0.09
C PHE A 353 -5.78 23.05 -0.60
N GLY A 354 -4.51 23.02 -0.18
CA GLY A 354 -3.56 21.94 -0.45
C GLY A 354 -2.95 21.89 -1.85
N GLY A 355 -3.37 22.76 -2.78
CA GLY A 355 -2.83 22.77 -4.15
C GLY A 355 -1.33 23.03 -4.24
N LYS A 356 -0.75 23.78 -3.28
CA LYS A 356 0.70 24.05 -3.22
C LYS A 356 1.52 22.76 -3.10
N ASP A 357 0.98 21.76 -2.42
CA ASP A 357 1.63 20.47 -2.16
C ASP A 357 1.04 19.35 -3.01
N SER A 358 0.12 19.69 -3.93
CA SER A 358 -0.53 18.73 -4.82
C SER A 358 -1.23 17.59 -4.07
N ILE A 359 -2.06 17.92 -3.07
CA ILE A 359 -2.70 16.91 -2.23
C ILE A 359 -3.77 16.09 -2.94
N VAL A 360 -4.25 16.54 -4.11
CA VAL A 360 -5.20 15.79 -4.94
C VAL A 360 -4.51 15.19 -6.16
N GLY A 361 -4.52 13.87 -6.22
CA GLY A 361 -3.71 13.03 -7.10
C GLY A 361 -3.14 11.88 -6.28
N TYR A 362 -2.27 11.02 -6.80
CA TYR A 362 -2.09 10.57 -8.17
C TYR A 362 -3.36 9.86 -8.68
N GLU A 363 -4.06 9.16 -7.78
CA GLU A 363 -5.37 8.55 -8.00
C GLU A 363 -6.39 9.07 -6.99
N CYS A 364 -7.63 9.19 -7.45
CA CYS A 364 -8.72 9.88 -6.75
C CYS A 364 -9.96 9.00 -6.70
N ASP A 365 -10.65 9.03 -5.57
CA ASP A 365 -11.93 8.34 -5.36
C ASP A 365 -13.06 9.36 -5.29
N GLY A 366 -14.18 9.06 -5.93
CA GLY A 366 -15.37 9.93 -5.96
C GLY A 366 -16.66 9.19 -5.68
N CYS A 367 -17.79 9.85 -5.83
CA CYS A 367 -19.10 9.19 -5.92
C CYS A 367 -19.94 9.82 -7.02
N GLU A 368 -21.07 9.21 -7.36
CA GLU A 368 -22.05 9.83 -8.24
C GLU A 368 -22.66 11.06 -7.54
N LEU A 369 -22.51 12.23 -8.16
CA LEU A 369 -22.97 13.51 -7.61
C LEU A 369 -24.15 14.08 -8.39
N GLU A 370 -25.05 14.72 -7.64
CA GLU A 370 -25.98 15.73 -8.14
C GLU A 370 -25.69 17.07 -7.49
N TRP A 371 -25.84 18.15 -8.25
CA TRP A 371 -25.60 19.51 -7.76
C TRP A 371 -26.93 20.20 -7.44
N ARG A 372 -27.08 20.67 -6.21
CA ARG A 372 -28.25 21.41 -5.74
C ARG A 372 -27.78 22.69 -5.06
N ASP A 373 -28.27 23.85 -5.52
CA ASP A 373 -27.92 25.17 -4.99
C ASP A 373 -26.39 25.40 -4.86
N GLY A 374 -25.64 24.89 -5.84
CA GLY A 374 -24.18 24.97 -5.91
C GLY A 374 -23.42 24.10 -4.89
N LEU A 375 -24.07 23.12 -4.27
CA LEU A 375 -23.44 22.12 -3.40
C LEU A 375 -23.54 20.72 -4.03
N PRO A 376 -22.51 19.87 -3.87
CA PRO A 376 -22.56 18.49 -4.31
C PRO A 376 -23.29 17.62 -3.26
N PHE A 377 -24.11 16.71 -3.75
CA PHE A 377 -24.78 15.67 -2.97
C PHE A 377 -24.58 14.31 -3.65
N PRO A 378 -24.29 13.24 -2.90
CA PRO A 378 -24.28 11.90 -3.47
C PRO A 378 -25.68 11.50 -3.93
N THR A 379 -25.78 10.80 -5.05
CA THR A 379 -27.07 10.21 -5.51
C THR A 379 -27.39 8.91 -4.78
N HIS A 380 -26.38 8.29 -4.15
CA HIS A 380 -26.39 6.98 -3.50
C HIS A 380 -26.64 5.77 -4.42
N ARG A 381 -26.85 5.98 -5.73
CA ARG A 381 -27.12 4.87 -6.68
C ARG A 381 -25.89 4.00 -6.93
N ASP A 382 -24.71 4.56 -6.70
CA ASP A 382 -23.42 3.88 -6.79
C ASP A 382 -23.05 3.08 -5.53
N GLY A 383 -23.91 3.07 -4.51
CA GLY A 383 -23.68 2.39 -3.24
C GLY A 383 -23.06 3.28 -2.16
N SER A 384 -22.82 4.56 -2.43
CA SER A 384 -22.36 5.52 -1.40
C SER A 384 -23.40 5.61 -0.27
N PRO A 385 -22.99 5.55 1.02
CA PRO A 385 -23.92 5.52 2.16
C PRO A 385 -24.87 6.71 2.18
N ALA A 386 -26.10 6.49 2.67
CA ALA A 386 -27.12 7.55 2.78
C ALA A 386 -26.69 8.72 3.68
N THR A 387 -25.76 8.48 4.61
CA THR A 387 -25.17 9.47 5.52
C THR A 387 -23.92 10.14 4.96
N PHE A 388 -23.49 9.81 3.73
CA PHE A 388 -22.27 10.39 3.16
C PHE A 388 -22.46 11.87 2.82
N GLU A 389 -21.62 12.70 3.42
CA GLU A 389 -21.59 14.14 3.21
C GLU A 389 -20.29 14.53 2.50
N VAL A 390 -20.41 15.17 1.33
CA VAL A 390 -19.28 15.62 0.52
C VAL A 390 -18.80 16.97 1.04
N LEU A 391 -17.57 17.03 1.51
CA LEU A 391 -17.00 18.21 2.19
C LEU A 391 -16.06 19.01 1.28
N GLY A 392 -15.40 18.33 0.34
CA GLY A 392 -14.59 18.97 -0.69
C GLY A 392 -14.54 18.15 -1.99
N THR A 393 -14.35 18.85 -3.11
CA THR A 393 -14.19 18.18 -4.42
C THR A 393 -13.01 18.73 -5.21
N CYS A 394 -12.42 17.90 -6.05
CA CYS A 394 -11.49 18.31 -7.11
C CYS A 394 -11.82 17.50 -8.36
N GLU A 395 -11.82 18.09 -9.55
CA GLU A 395 -12.12 17.34 -10.78
C GLU A 395 -11.14 16.20 -10.99
N ALA A 396 -11.62 15.03 -11.39
CA ALA A 396 -10.77 13.89 -11.71
C ALA A 396 -11.39 13.15 -12.91
N ARG A 397 -10.56 12.42 -13.66
CA ARG A 397 -11.04 11.67 -14.82
C ARG A 397 -10.21 10.41 -15.02
N TRP A 398 -10.86 9.34 -15.43
CA TRP A 398 -10.16 8.14 -15.89
C TRP A 398 -9.33 8.42 -17.14
N HIS A 399 -8.23 7.70 -17.28
CA HIS A 399 -7.59 7.59 -18.57
C HIS A 399 -8.52 6.81 -19.51
N PRO A 400 -8.74 7.24 -20.77
CA PRO A 400 -9.62 6.54 -21.70
C PRO A 400 -9.32 5.04 -21.81
N ASP A 401 -8.03 4.68 -21.93
CA ASP A 401 -7.60 3.28 -22.11
C ASP A 401 -7.91 2.40 -20.89
N ASP A 402 -7.98 2.97 -19.68
CA ASP A 402 -8.25 2.19 -18.47
C ASP A 402 -9.71 1.74 -18.39
N ALA A 403 -10.62 2.48 -19.05
CA ALA A 403 -12.06 2.24 -19.00
C ALA A 403 -12.55 1.19 -20.01
N GLU A 404 -11.73 0.82 -21.00
CA GLU A 404 -12.18 0.05 -22.18
C GLU A 404 -12.68 -1.36 -21.84
N TRP A 405 -12.19 -1.95 -20.76
CA TRP A 405 -12.49 -3.34 -20.41
C TRP A 405 -13.79 -3.52 -19.63
N TYR A 406 -14.31 -2.46 -18.98
CA TYR A 406 -15.49 -2.55 -18.12
C TYR A 406 -16.76 -2.12 -18.85
N GLU A 407 -17.61 -3.07 -19.23
CA GLU A 407 -18.73 -2.84 -20.15
C GLU A 407 -19.84 -1.93 -19.61
N LYS A 408 -19.89 -1.71 -18.30
CA LYS A 408 -20.88 -0.84 -17.66
C LYS A 408 -20.39 0.57 -17.44
N TRP A 409 -19.19 0.89 -17.88
CA TRP A 409 -18.59 2.19 -17.65
C TRP A 409 -18.99 3.24 -18.69
N GLU A 410 -19.13 4.48 -18.24
CA GLU A 410 -19.30 5.64 -19.11
C GLU A 410 -17.94 6.22 -19.50
N GLN A 411 -17.56 6.07 -20.77
CA GLN A 411 -16.30 6.59 -21.30
C GLN A 411 -16.28 8.12 -21.32
N GLY A 412 -15.14 8.71 -20.94
CA GLY A 412 -14.92 10.16 -21.01
C GLY A 412 -15.57 11.00 -19.90
N ARG A 413 -16.28 10.35 -18.96
CA ARG A 413 -16.94 11.04 -17.85
C ARG A 413 -15.93 11.72 -16.93
N THR A 414 -16.15 12.99 -16.64
CA THR A 414 -15.40 13.72 -15.60
C THR A 414 -16.08 13.49 -14.27
N GLY A 415 -15.37 12.85 -13.35
CA GLY A 415 -15.76 12.67 -11.97
C GLY A 415 -15.10 13.71 -11.07
N ALA A 416 -15.00 13.38 -9.79
CA ALA A 416 -14.29 14.21 -8.82
C ALA A 416 -13.67 13.36 -7.73
N ALA A 417 -12.44 13.71 -7.32
CA ALA A 417 -11.98 13.37 -5.98
C ALA A 417 -12.97 13.97 -4.97
N CYS A 418 -13.54 13.15 -4.09
CA CYS A 418 -14.52 13.58 -3.10
C CYS A 418 -13.98 13.33 -1.69
N MET A 419 -13.66 14.39 -0.96
CA MET A 419 -13.38 14.32 0.46
C MET A 419 -14.70 14.40 1.22
N GLY A 420 -14.94 13.49 2.17
CA GLY A 420 -16.22 13.45 2.87
C GLY A 420 -16.23 12.54 4.10
N VAL A 421 -17.39 12.50 4.76
CA VAL A 421 -17.63 11.69 5.96
C VAL A 421 -18.96 10.96 5.83
N HIS A 422 -19.03 9.70 6.27
CA HIS A 422 -20.29 9.00 6.55
C HIS A 422 -20.26 8.33 7.92
N GLU A 423 -21.45 7.92 8.37
CA GLU A 423 -21.63 7.20 9.63
C GLU A 423 -22.38 5.88 9.41
N ARG A 424 -21.84 4.80 9.99
CA ARG A 424 -22.44 3.45 9.95
C ARG A 424 -22.14 2.69 11.26
N GLY A 425 -22.46 3.30 12.38
CA GLY A 425 -22.04 2.86 13.72
C GLY A 425 -20.89 3.72 14.22
N GLY A 426 -19.72 3.58 13.59
CA GLY A 426 -18.61 4.53 13.70
C GLY A 426 -18.57 5.53 12.55
N ILE A 427 -17.62 6.46 12.63
CA ILE A 427 -17.38 7.52 11.64
C ILE A 427 -16.33 7.04 10.64
N VAL A 428 -16.62 7.21 9.35
CA VAL A 428 -15.69 6.96 8.26
C VAL A 428 -15.40 8.27 7.54
N PHE A 429 -14.15 8.71 7.60
CA PHE A 429 -13.63 9.81 6.79
C PHE A 429 -12.90 9.25 5.56
N THR A 430 -13.08 9.91 4.42
CA THR A 430 -12.28 9.68 3.21
C THR A 430 -11.71 11.00 2.69
N ALA A 431 -10.42 10.99 2.39
CA ALA A 431 -9.77 12.07 1.64
C ALA A 431 -10.07 11.95 0.14
N GLY A 432 -10.32 10.73 -0.36
CA GLY A 432 -10.57 10.46 -1.77
C GLY A 432 -9.36 10.71 -2.68
N THR A 433 -8.14 10.55 -2.17
CA THR A 433 -6.89 10.86 -2.88
C THR A 433 -5.68 10.15 -2.28
N THR A 434 -4.74 9.68 -3.10
CA THR A 434 -3.51 9.05 -2.60
C THR A 434 -2.56 10.05 -1.92
N ASP A 435 -2.56 11.29 -2.39
CA ASP A 435 -1.51 12.26 -2.13
C ASP A 435 -1.74 13.17 -0.90
N TRP A 436 -2.72 12.85 -0.04
CA TRP A 436 -3.00 13.63 1.17
C TRP A 436 -1.74 13.87 2.02
N ALA A 437 -0.88 12.86 2.13
CA ALA A 437 0.36 12.91 2.91
C ALA A 437 1.38 13.95 2.39
N HIS A 438 1.30 14.36 1.11
CA HIS A 438 2.15 15.42 0.58
C HIS A 438 1.94 16.74 1.33
N GLY A 439 0.68 17.10 1.63
CA GLY A 439 0.38 18.30 2.40
C GLY A 439 0.92 18.26 3.83
N LEU A 440 1.01 17.08 4.44
CA LEU A 440 1.64 16.90 5.75
C LEU A 440 3.16 17.11 5.67
N SER A 441 3.81 16.54 4.65
CA SER A 441 5.26 16.74 4.43
C SER A 441 5.62 18.17 4.03
N GLY A 442 4.75 18.85 3.27
CA GLY A 442 4.91 20.23 2.84
C GLY A 442 4.53 21.26 3.90
N GLY A 443 4.05 20.80 5.07
CA GLY A 443 3.64 21.67 6.16
C GLY A 443 2.43 22.55 5.80
N ASP A 444 1.49 22.06 5.00
CA ASP A 444 0.21 22.73 4.78
C ASP A 444 -0.57 22.82 6.10
N ALA A 445 -0.84 24.05 6.52
CA ALA A 445 -1.49 24.33 7.79
C ALA A 445 -2.94 23.81 7.83
N THR A 446 -3.64 23.85 6.70
CA THR A 446 -5.03 23.40 6.58
C THR A 446 -5.09 21.88 6.61
N VAL A 447 -4.26 21.19 5.82
CA VAL A 447 -4.17 19.72 5.81
C VAL A 447 -3.75 19.20 7.19
N THR A 448 -2.75 19.84 7.81
CA THR A 448 -2.31 19.53 9.17
C THR A 448 -3.45 19.70 10.19
N ARG A 449 -4.21 20.81 10.12
CA ARG A 449 -5.32 21.07 11.04
C ARG A 449 -6.44 20.04 10.87
N ILE A 450 -6.87 19.75 9.64
CA ILE A 450 -7.91 18.76 9.36
C ILE A 450 -7.48 17.38 9.87
N THR A 451 -6.24 16.98 9.58
CA THR A 451 -5.70 15.68 10.03
C THR A 451 -5.68 15.59 11.55
N ARG A 452 -5.26 16.65 12.27
CA ARG A 452 -5.34 16.69 13.74
C ARG A 452 -6.77 16.56 14.26
N ASN A 453 -7.70 17.31 13.69
CA ASN A 453 -9.10 17.25 14.10
C ASN A 453 -9.65 15.82 14.00
N LEU A 454 -9.34 15.13 12.89
CA LEU A 454 -9.71 13.72 12.68
C LEU A 454 -9.07 12.80 13.73
N LEU A 455 -7.74 12.85 13.89
CA LEU A 455 -7.04 11.97 14.83
C LEU A 455 -7.46 12.23 16.28
N ASP A 456 -7.55 13.49 16.71
CA ASP A 456 -7.88 13.88 18.09
C ASP A 456 -9.32 13.55 18.48
N ARG A 457 -10.24 13.54 17.51
CA ARG A 457 -11.65 13.22 17.75
C ARG A 457 -11.90 11.72 17.69
N LEU A 458 -11.38 11.05 16.67
CA LEU A 458 -11.77 9.68 16.33
C LEU A 458 -10.96 8.60 17.07
N SER A 459 -9.84 8.98 17.71
CA SER A 459 -9.02 8.05 18.50
C SER A 459 -9.45 7.89 19.96
N LYS A 460 -10.47 8.62 20.42
CA LYS A 460 -10.88 8.64 21.84
C LYS A 460 -11.83 7.51 22.23
#